data_AF-A0A2H0S5R5-F1
#
_entry.id   AF-A0A2H0S5R5-F1
#
_cell.length_a   1.000
_cell.length_b   1.000
_cell.length_c   1.000
_cell.angle_alpha   90.00
_cell.angle_beta   90.00
_cell.angle_gamma   90.00
#
_symmetry.space_group_name_H-M   'P 1'
#
loop_
_entity.id
_entity.type
_entity.pdbx_description
1 polymer ?
#
loop_
_entity_poly.entity_id
_entity_poly.type
_entity_poly.pdbx_seq_one_letter_code
_entity_poly.pdbx_strand_id
1 'polypeptide(L)'
;MASTLAIIEKEQPKEAKETQLQYLDRVRQEAYRKLYEKKRTKKEEEEFKDIEKKCLGWAAINTPQIPVGFADEDLKLGVERIYEELEDQFGTDTAPKRILIHRLTNAWNQAWSYERMFKCVKYNQNDDGSYKFNWAAERTKYLAELRRGIESANDQIVRLTQALQNLVSPPIQIRAKNAIVAQNMQINQGTASPKKSDEQP
;
A
#
# COMPACT_ATOMS: atom_id res chain seq x y z
N MET A 1 4.11 -21.28 29.49
CA MET A 1 4.09 -19.81 29.66
C MET A 1 3.48 -19.22 28.40
N ALA A 2 2.55 -18.28 28.55
CA ALA A 2 2.02 -17.53 27.41
C ALA A 2 3.12 -16.60 26.86
N SER A 3 3.10 -16.33 25.55
CA SER A 3 4.04 -15.41 24.91
C SER A 3 3.80 -13.98 25.37
N THR A 4 4.80 -13.10 25.23
CA THR A 4 4.67 -11.68 25.60
C THR A 4 3.57 -11.01 24.76
N LEU A 5 3.49 -11.35 23.47
CA LEU A 5 2.44 -10.89 22.57
C LEU A 5 1.04 -11.28 23.06
N ALA A 6 0.83 -12.55 23.43
CA ALA A 6 -0.48 -13.04 23.88
C ALA A 6 -0.93 -12.38 25.20
N ILE A 7 0.01 -12.00 26.05
CA ILE A 7 -0.29 -11.23 27.27
C ILE A 7 -0.80 -9.83 26.88
N ILE A 8 -0.12 -9.15 25.96
CA ILE A 8 -0.51 -7.80 25.52
C ILE A 8 -1.85 -7.81 24.77
N GLU A 9 -2.09 -8.79 23.90
CA GLU A 9 -3.38 -8.94 23.20
C GLU A 9 -4.56 -9.06 24.18
N LYS A 10 -4.32 -9.71 25.33
CA LYS A 10 -5.33 -9.83 26.39
C LYS A 10 -5.51 -8.52 27.18
N GLU A 11 -4.41 -7.80 27.43
CA GLU A 11 -4.41 -6.53 28.18
C GLU A 11 -5.00 -5.38 27.37
N GLN A 12 -4.81 -5.39 26.05
CA GLN A 12 -5.19 -4.31 25.16
C GLN A 12 -6.09 -4.84 24.04
N PRO A 13 -7.38 -5.08 24.30
CA PRO A 13 -8.30 -5.60 23.28
C PRO A 13 -8.42 -4.64 22.08
N LYS A 14 -8.80 -5.20 20.93
CA LYS A 14 -9.03 -4.45 19.69
C LYS A 14 -10.13 -3.41 19.85
N GLU A 15 -9.88 -2.21 19.35
CA GLU A 15 -10.89 -1.14 19.34
C GLU A 15 -11.88 -1.30 18.18
N ALA A 16 -13.12 -0.83 18.36
CA ALA A 16 -14.18 -1.01 17.37
C ALA A 16 -13.92 -0.32 16.01
N LYS A 17 -13.09 0.73 15.99
CA LYS A 17 -12.74 1.49 14.78
C LYS A 17 -11.45 1.01 14.11
N GLU A 18 -10.71 0.13 14.76
CA GLU A 18 -9.39 -0.33 14.33
C GLU A 18 -9.54 -1.52 13.36
N THR A 19 -8.76 -1.53 12.28
CA THR A 19 -8.71 -2.72 11.42
C THR A 19 -7.97 -3.87 12.11
N GLN A 20 -8.06 -5.08 11.57
CA GLN A 20 -7.34 -6.20 12.21
C GLN A 20 -5.84 -5.98 12.16
N LEU A 21 -5.35 -5.47 11.04
CA LEU A 21 -3.92 -5.23 10.86
C LEU A 21 -3.41 -4.09 11.77
N GLN A 22 -4.16 -2.99 11.90
CA GLN A 22 -3.82 -1.89 12.81
C GLN A 22 -3.70 -2.36 14.26
N TYR A 23 -4.66 -3.19 14.69
CA TYR A 23 -4.64 -3.81 16.01
C TYR A 23 -3.38 -4.62 16.24
N LEU A 24 -3.05 -5.51 15.29
CA LEU A 24 -1.86 -6.35 15.36
C LEU A 24 -0.57 -5.52 15.39
N ASP A 25 -0.49 -4.44 14.61
CA ASP A 25 0.68 -3.57 14.60
C ASP A 25 0.91 -2.91 15.96
N ARG A 26 -0.16 -2.38 16.57
CA ARG A 26 -0.09 -1.75 17.90
C ARG A 26 0.39 -2.73 18.97
N VAL A 27 -0.22 -3.92 19.06
CA VAL A 27 0.17 -4.91 20.08
C VAL A 27 1.58 -5.47 19.83
N ARG A 28 2.00 -5.63 18.57
CA ARG A 28 3.36 -6.05 18.20
C ARG A 28 4.40 -5.00 18.56
N GLN A 29 4.14 -3.72 18.34
CA GLN A 29 5.05 -2.63 18.74
C GLN A 29 5.24 -2.60 20.25
N GLU A 30 4.16 -2.75 21.03
CA GLU A 30 4.24 -2.82 22.48
C GLU A 30 5.01 -4.07 22.95
N ALA A 31 4.75 -5.22 22.31
CA ALA A 31 5.45 -6.47 22.60
C ALA A 31 6.95 -6.38 22.29
N TYR A 32 7.28 -5.77 21.15
CA TYR A 32 8.65 -5.49 20.75
C TYR A 32 9.36 -4.66 21.82
N ARG A 33 8.75 -3.56 22.27
CA ARG A 33 9.32 -2.68 23.30
C ARG A 33 9.54 -3.42 24.62
N LYS A 34 8.55 -4.16 25.13
CA LYS A 34 8.69 -4.92 26.38
C LYS A 34 9.77 -6.02 26.27
N LEU A 35 9.90 -6.67 25.11
CA LEU A 35 10.94 -7.67 24.86
C LEU A 35 12.33 -7.04 24.67
N TYR A 36 12.41 -5.82 24.14
CA TYR A 36 13.67 -5.10 23.93
C TYR A 36 14.27 -4.60 25.25
N GLU A 37 13.44 -4.13 26.18
CA GLU A 37 13.85 -3.54 27.46
C GLU A 37 14.30 -4.60 28.50
N LYS A 38 14.06 -5.90 28.26
CA LYS A 38 14.38 -6.97 29.21
C LYS A 38 15.47 -7.92 28.71
N LYS A 39 16.13 -8.60 29.64
CA LYS A 39 16.98 -9.74 29.30
C LYS A 39 16.10 -10.94 28.92
N ARG A 40 16.21 -11.38 27.67
CA ARG A 40 15.35 -12.42 27.08
C ARG A 40 15.90 -13.82 27.33
N THR A 41 14.99 -14.76 27.55
CA THR A 41 15.26 -16.21 27.44
C THR A 41 15.34 -16.63 25.97
N LYS A 42 15.82 -17.85 25.68
CA LYS A 42 15.88 -18.36 24.29
C LYS A 42 14.52 -18.33 23.56
N LYS A 43 13.44 -18.66 24.26
CA LYS A 43 12.08 -18.64 23.67
C LYS A 43 11.61 -17.22 23.39
N GLU A 44 11.91 -16.29 24.28
CA GLU A 44 11.59 -14.87 24.09
C GLU A 44 12.46 -14.22 23.01
N GLU A 45 13.67 -14.75 22.76
CA GLU A 45 14.52 -14.32 21.65
C GLU A 45 13.93 -14.73 20.30
N GLU A 46 13.37 -15.95 20.20
CA GLU A 46 12.65 -16.40 18.99
C GLU A 46 11.40 -15.56 18.75
N GLU A 47 10.60 -15.32 19.81
CA GLU A 47 9.44 -14.43 19.76
C GLU A 47 9.85 -13.01 19.34
N PHE A 48 10.91 -12.46 19.94
CA PHE A 48 11.42 -11.13 19.64
C PHE A 48 11.78 -11.00 18.16
N LYS A 49 12.49 -11.97 17.59
CA LYS A 49 12.89 -11.95 16.17
C LYS A 49 11.70 -12.00 15.21
N ASP A 50 10.65 -12.74 15.56
CA ASP A 50 9.43 -12.79 14.75
C ASP A 50 8.70 -11.44 14.76
N ILE A 51 8.52 -10.86 15.95
CA ILE A 51 7.89 -9.55 16.13
C ILE A 51 8.72 -8.45 15.47
N GLU A 52 10.05 -8.50 15.61
CA GLU A 52 10.98 -7.56 14.99
C GLU A 52 10.81 -7.52 13.48
N LYS A 53 10.73 -8.69 12.81
CA LYS A 53 10.49 -8.76 11.37
C LYS A 53 9.18 -8.08 10.96
N LYS A 54 8.11 -8.26 11.75
CA LYS A 54 6.82 -7.61 11.48
C LYS A 54 6.88 -6.09 11.69
N CYS A 55 7.55 -5.63 12.75
CA CYS A 55 7.79 -4.20 12.97
C CYS A 55 8.64 -3.56 11.88
N LEU A 56 9.69 -4.27 11.40
CA LEU A 56 10.53 -3.83 10.30
C LEU A 56 9.76 -3.76 8.98
N GLY A 57 8.90 -4.74 8.68
CA GLY A 57 8.02 -4.71 7.51
C GLY A 57 7.08 -3.51 7.53
N TRP A 58 6.45 -3.21 8.68
CA TRP A 58 5.64 -2.00 8.85
C TRP A 58 6.45 -0.71 8.65
N ALA A 59 7.65 -0.64 9.22
CA ALA A 59 8.51 0.54 9.09
C ALA A 59 9.00 0.73 7.65
N ALA A 60 9.27 -0.35 6.90
CA ALA A 60 9.78 -0.28 5.53
C ALA A 60 8.83 0.44 4.56
N ILE A 61 7.51 0.40 4.81
CA ILE A 61 6.50 1.04 3.97
C ILE A 61 5.98 2.38 4.53
N ASN A 62 5.98 2.56 5.86
CA ASN A 62 5.37 3.72 6.52
C ASN A 62 6.37 4.83 6.86
N THR A 63 7.67 4.58 6.69
CA THR A 63 8.71 5.58 6.94
C THR A 63 9.37 5.96 5.63
N PRO A 64 9.60 7.25 5.33
CA PRO A 64 10.35 7.66 4.14
C PRO A 64 11.82 7.27 4.31
N GLN A 65 12.14 6.02 4.01
CA GLN A 65 13.47 5.48 4.04
C GLN A 65 13.80 4.93 2.66
N ILE A 66 14.88 5.43 2.08
CA ILE A 66 15.50 4.75 0.94
C ILE A 66 16.04 3.44 1.51
N PRO A 67 15.77 2.26 0.91
CA PRO A 67 16.35 1.01 1.36
C PRO A 67 17.85 1.16 1.56
N VAL A 68 18.29 1.08 2.82
CA VAL A 68 19.70 1.24 3.22
C VAL A 68 20.43 -0.09 3.01
N GLY A 69 19.70 -1.20 3.19
CA GLY A 69 20.19 -2.55 2.97
C GLY A 69 20.31 -2.94 1.50
N PHE A 70 21.35 -3.72 1.21
CA PHE A 70 21.50 -4.47 -0.03
C PHE A 70 20.83 -5.86 0.04
N ALA A 71 20.11 -6.16 1.12
CA ALA A 71 19.53 -7.49 1.33
C ALA A 71 18.12 -7.55 0.74
N ASP A 72 17.86 -8.55 -0.10
CA ASP A 72 16.53 -8.89 -0.58
C ASP A 72 15.57 -9.22 0.60
N GLU A 73 16.12 -9.48 1.79
CA GLU A 73 15.38 -9.74 3.03
C GLU A 73 14.57 -8.53 3.52
N ASP A 74 15.13 -7.31 3.49
CA ASP A 74 14.40 -6.11 3.93
C ASP A 74 13.25 -5.77 2.97
N LEU A 75 13.51 -5.91 1.67
CA LEU A 75 12.49 -5.77 0.63
C LEU A 75 11.40 -6.83 0.81
N LYS A 76 11.77 -8.07 1.12
CA LYS A 76 10.81 -9.16 1.36
C LYS A 76 9.86 -8.82 2.50
N LEU A 77 10.35 -8.29 3.62
CA LEU A 77 9.50 -7.88 4.75
C LEU A 77 8.51 -6.77 4.37
N GLY A 78 8.97 -5.77 3.61
CA GLY A 78 8.10 -4.71 3.09
C GLY A 78 7.07 -5.23 2.08
N VAL A 79 7.47 -6.15 1.19
CA VAL A 79 6.59 -6.76 0.19
C VAL A 79 5.52 -7.64 0.85
N GLU A 80 5.91 -8.44 1.85
CA GLU A 80 4.98 -9.19 2.70
C GLU A 80 3.99 -8.24 3.39
N ARG A 81 4.48 -7.12 3.92
CA ARG A 81 3.63 -6.12 4.55
C ARG A 81 2.62 -5.48 3.58
N ILE A 82 3.05 -5.11 2.36
CA ILE A 82 2.14 -4.57 1.33
C ILE A 82 1.03 -5.57 1.03
N TYR A 83 1.37 -6.86 0.94
CA TYR A 83 0.37 -7.90 0.75
C TYR A 83 -0.65 -7.92 1.90
N GLU A 84 -0.19 -7.92 3.16
CA GLU A 84 -1.06 -7.89 4.34
C GLU A 84 -2.01 -6.66 4.35
N GLU A 85 -1.53 -5.48 3.97
CA GLU A 85 -2.36 -4.26 3.90
C GLU A 85 -3.44 -4.35 2.82
N LEU A 86 -3.09 -4.90 1.65
CA LEU A 86 -4.04 -5.10 0.57
C LEU A 86 -5.10 -6.15 0.92
N GLU A 87 -4.72 -7.20 1.66
CA GLU A 87 -5.69 -8.18 2.17
C GLU A 87 -6.65 -7.57 3.19
N ASP A 88 -6.14 -6.80 4.16
CA ASP A 88 -6.96 -6.14 5.19
C ASP A 88 -7.93 -5.12 4.56
N GLN A 89 -7.50 -4.40 3.52
CA GLN A 89 -8.30 -3.37 2.88
C GLN A 89 -9.34 -3.91 1.88
N PHE A 90 -8.96 -4.86 1.02
CA PHE A 90 -9.80 -5.28 -0.12
C PHE A 90 -10.41 -6.68 0.04
N GLY A 91 -9.90 -7.47 0.99
CA GLY A 91 -10.27 -8.86 1.21
C GLY A 91 -9.74 -9.81 0.13
N THR A 92 -9.68 -11.08 0.48
CA THR A 92 -9.19 -12.17 -0.39
C THR A 92 -10.23 -13.24 -0.64
N ASP A 93 -11.51 -12.91 -0.47
CA ASP A 93 -12.66 -13.79 -0.60
C ASP A 93 -12.80 -14.41 -2.00
N THR A 94 -12.38 -13.71 -3.04
CA THR A 94 -12.47 -14.20 -4.43
C THR A 94 -11.11 -14.41 -5.08
N ALA A 95 -11.03 -15.36 -6.02
CA ALA A 95 -9.80 -15.63 -6.78
C ALA A 95 -9.30 -14.41 -7.58
N PRO A 96 -10.15 -13.60 -8.24
CA PRO A 96 -9.69 -12.38 -8.91
C PRO A 96 -9.04 -11.38 -7.96
N LYS A 97 -9.59 -11.17 -6.76
CA LYS A 97 -8.98 -10.29 -5.75
C LYS A 97 -7.60 -10.82 -5.34
N ARG A 98 -7.47 -12.11 -5.02
CA ARG A 98 -6.18 -12.74 -4.67
C ARG A 98 -5.13 -12.55 -5.76
N ILE A 99 -5.49 -12.81 -7.02
CA ILE A 99 -4.58 -12.65 -8.16
C ILE A 99 -4.16 -11.19 -8.33
N LEU A 100 -5.09 -10.23 -8.21
CA LEU A 100 -4.76 -8.81 -8.32
C LEU A 100 -3.87 -8.34 -7.18
N ILE A 101 -4.12 -8.77 -5.94
CA ILE A 101 -3.28 -8.46 -4.78
C ILE A 101 -1.85 -8.98 -5.01
N HIS A 102 -1.68 -10.25 -5.39
CA HIS A 102 -0.34 -10.78 -5.70
C HIS A 102 0.39 -10.00 -6.81
N ARG A 103 -0.33 -9.61 -7.87
CA ARG A 103 0.25 -8.84 -8.98
C ARG A 103 0.64 -7.43 -8.53
N LEU A 104 -0.20 -6.79 -7.72
CA LEU A 104 0.05 -5.46 -7.18
C LEU A 104 1.27 -5.48 -6.24
N THR A 105 1.34 -6.43 -5.32
CA THR A 105 2.50 -6.67 -4.46
C THR A 105 3.78 -6.89 -5.28
N ASN A 106 3.70 -7.65 -6.38
CA ASN A 106 4.85 -7.85 -7.26
C ASN A 106 5.26 -6.56 -8.00
N ALA A 107 4.31 -5.72 -8.41
CA ALA A 107 4.61 -4.43 -9.04
C ALA A 107 5.35 -3.48 -8.08
N TRP A 108 4.96 -3.47 -6.79
CA TRP A 108 5.70 -2.77 -5.74
C TRP A 108 7.12 -3.28 -5.56
N ASN A 109 7.30 -4.61 -5.52
CA ASN A 109 8.63 -5.22 -5.45
C ASN A 109 9.51 -4.80 -6.65
N GLN A 110 8.94 -4.75 -7.85
CA GLN A 110 9.65 -4.27 -9.05
C GLN A 110 10.06 -2.81 -8.92
N ALA A 111 9.15 -1.94 -8.46
CA ALA A 111 9.43 -0.52 -8.27
C ALA A 111 10.62 -0.31 -7.32
N TRP A 112 10.60 -0.93 -6.14
CA TRP A 112 11.71 -0.87 -5.18
C TRP A 112 13.02 -1.45 -5.72
N SER A 113 12.95 -2.55 -6.46
CA SER A 113 14.14 -3.14 -7.10
C SER A 113 14.78 -2.15 -8.07
N TYR A 114 13.98 -1.48 -8.90
CA TYR A 114 14.50 -0.47 -9.83
C TYR A 114 14.99 0.79 -9.12
N GLU A 115 14.33 1.27 -8.06
CA GLU A 115 14.80 2.41 -7.26
C GLU A 115 16.16 2.14 -6.60
N ARG A 116 16.34 0.92 -6.08
CA ARG A 116 17.62 0.47 -5.55
C ARG A 116 18.69 0.44 -6.62
N MET A 117 18.42 -0.18 -7.77
CA MET A 117 19.36 -0.18 -8.90
C MET A 117 19.69 1.24 -9.34
N PHE A 118 18.70 2.13 -9.37
CA PHE A 118 18.88 3.53 -9.73
C PHE A 118 19.86 4.22 -8.77
N LYS A 119 19.72 4.01 -7.46
CA LYS A 119 20.67 4.51 -6.44
C LYS A 119 22.09 3.99 -6.70
N CYS A 120 22.24 2.67 -6.89
CA CYS A 120 23.54 2.01 -7.11
C CYS A 120 24.24 2.43 -8.41
N VAL A 121 23.47 2.80 -9.44
CA VAL A 121 24.02 3.29 -10.70
C VAL A 121 24.34 4.78 -10.62
N LYS A 122 23.49 5.57 -9.96
CA LYS A 122 23.60 7.03 -9.89
C LYS A 122 24.70 7.50 -8.94
N TYR A 123 24.94 6.78 -7.85
CA TYR A 123 25.85 7.20 -6.80
C TYR A 123 26.97 6.20 -6.56
N ASN A 124 28.19 6.71 -6.38
CA ASN A 124 29.29 5.96 -5.80
C ASN A 124 29.28 6.20 -4.29
N GLN A 125 29.40 5.12 -3.51
CA GLN A 125 29.64 5.21 -2.07
C GLN A 125 31.14 5.38 -1.83
N ASN A 126 31.51 6.41 -1.09
CA ASN A 126 32.88 6.65 -0.64
C ASN A 126 33.15 5.87 0.66
N ASP A 127 34.42 5.73 1.03
CA ASP A 127 34.86 4.99 2.23
C ASP A 127 34.38 5.63 3.54
N ASP A 128 34.09 6.93 3.53
CA ASP A 128 33.51 7.68 4.65
C ASP A 128 31.98 7.53 4.77
N GLY A 129 31.37 6.69 3.91
CA GLY A 129 29.93 6.48 3.83
C GLY A 129 29.17 7.57 3.08
N SER A 130 29.83 8.62 2.58
CA SER A 130 29.20 9.65 1.75
C SER A 130 28.91 9.15 0.33
N TYR A 131 27.94 9.77 -0.34
CA TYR A 131 27.57 9.44 -1.72
C TYR A 131 27.94 10.57 -2.67
N LYS A 132 28.65 10.25 -3.75
CA LYS A 132 28.95 11.19 -4.85
C LYS A 132 28.29 10.74 -6.15
N PHE A 133 27.87 11.70 -6.97
CA PHE A 133 27.28 11.38 -8.28
C PHE A 133 28.30 10.68 -9.17
N ASN A 134 27.87 9.61 -9.83
CA ASN A 134 28.69 8.87 -10.78
C ASN A 134 28.48 9.43 -12.19
N TRP A 135 29.52 10.09 -12.73
CA TRP A 135 29.50 10.72 -14.05
C TRP A 135 29.95 9.81 -15.20
N ALA A 136 30.18 8.52 -14.97
CA ALA A 136 30.63 7.61 -16.02
C ALA A 136 29.59 7.47 -17.15
N ALA A 137 30.00 7.76 -18.39
CA ALA A 137 29.11 7.81 -19.56
C ALA A 137 28.32 6.51 -19.80
N GLU A 138 28.93 5.36 -19.53
CA GLU A 138 28.27 4.05 -19.67
C GLU A 138 27.12 3.85 -18.67
N ARG A 139 27.20 4.49 -17.49
CA ARG A 139 26.18 4.37 -16.42
C ARG A 139 24.94 5.21 -16.72
N THR A 140 25.11 6.33 -17.42
CA THR A 140 24.01 7.23 -17.81
C THR A 140 22.96 6.53 -18.69
N LYS A 141 23.37 5.58 -19.53
CA LYS A 141 22.44 4.76 -20.33
C LYS A 141 21.54 3.88 -19.46
N TYR A 142 22.11 3.21 -18.46
CA TYR A 142 21.34 2.38 -17.53
C TYR A 142 20.38 3.22 -16.67
N LEU A 143 20.72 4.48 -16.34
CA LEU A 143 19.81 5.35 -15.60
C LEU A 143 18.48 5.61 -16.35
N ALA A 144 18.51 5.71 -17.69
CA ALA A 144 17.31 5.89 -18.48
C ALA A 144 16.42 4.64 -18.47
N GLU A 145 17.03 3.46 -18.63
CA GLU A 145 16.32 2.17 -18.55
C GLU A 145 15.69 1.95 -17.17
N LEU A 146 16.42 2.28 -16.11
CA LEU A 146 15.93 2.16 -14.73
C LEU A 146 14.78 3.11 -14.43
N ARG A 147 14.83 4.36 -14.91
CA ARG A 147 13.69 5.29 -14.81
C ARG A 147 12.46 4.74 -15.50
N ARG A 148 12.62 4.21 -16.72
CA ARG A 148 11.53 3.58 -17.46
C ARG A 148 10.97 2.36 -16.73
N GLY A 149 11.82 1.58 -16.06
CA GLY A 149 11.42 0.48 -15.18
C GLY A 149 10.54 0.94 -14.02
N ILE A 150 10.96 2.00 -13.31
CA ILE A 150 10.19 2.63 -12.22
C ILE A 150 8.83 3.13 -12.74
N GLU A 151 8.83 3.88 -13.85
CA GLU A 151 7.60 4.39 -14.47
C GLU A 151 6.63 3.27 -14.85
N SER A 152 7.14 2.21 -15.48
CA SER A 152 6.34 1.03 -15.85
C SER A 152 5.75 0.31 -14.64
N ALA A 153 6.52 0.17 -13.56
CA ALA A 153 6.03 -0.45 -12.32
C ALA A 153 4.94 0.43 -11.65
N ASN A 154 5.14 1.74 -11.59
CA ASN A 154 4.16 2.69 -11.07
C ASN A 154 2.85 2.67 -11.87
N ASP A 155 2.95 2.60 -13.19
CA ASP A 155 1.80 2.44 -14.08
C ASP A 155 1.01 1.16 -13.79
N GLN A 156 1.70 0.05 -13.51
CA GLN A 156 1.05 -1.21 -13.11
C GLN A 156 0.38 -1.08 -11.75
N ILE A 157 1.05 -0.45 -10.77
CA ILE A 157 0.49 -0.20 -9.44
C ILE A 157 -0.84 0.54 -9.56
N VAL A 158 -0.87 1.67 -10.27
CA VAL A 158 -2.09 2.48 -10.44
C VAL A 158 -3.21 1.67 -11.11
N ARG A 159 -2.90 0.96 -12.20
CA ARG A 159 -3.90 0.18 -12.95
C ARG A 159 -4.46 -0.99 -12.13
N LEU A 160 -3.61 -1.71 -11.42
CA LEU A 160 -4.00 -2.86 -10.61
C LEU A 160 -4.79 -2.43 -9.37
N THR A 161 -4.41 -1.33 -8.72
CA THR A 161 -5.17 -0.73 -7.61
C THR A 161 -6.57 -0.33 -8.09
N GLN A 162 -6.70 0.34 -9.23
CA GLN A 162 -8.01 0.69 -9.78
C GLN A 162 -8.85 -0.55 -10.09
N ALA A 163 -8.25 -1.58 -10.68
CA ALA A 163 -8.94 -2.83 -10.98
C ALA A 163 -9.44 -3.51 -9.69
N LEU A 164 -8.62 -3.52 -8.63
CA LEU A 164 -8.98 -4.09 -7.34
C LEU A 164 -10.10 -3.29 -6.66
N GLN A 165 -10.02 -1.96 -6.70
CA GLN A 165 -11.07 -1.07 -6.19
C GLN A 165 -12.40 -1.30 -6.92
N ASN A 166 -12.38 -1.49 -8.24
CA ASN A 166 -13.59 -1.76 -9.03
C ASN A 166 -14.24 -3.11 -8.67
N LEU A 167 -13.50 -4.08 -8.11
CA LEU A 167 -14.08 -5.34 -7.63
C LEU A 167 -14.75 -5.21 -6.26
N VAL A 168 -14.25 -4.30 -5.41
CA VAL A 168 -14.78 -4.09 -4.05
C VAL A 168 -15.94 -3.09 -4.06
N SER A 169 -15.74 -1.99 -4.78
CA SER A 169 -16.69 -0.88 -4.90
C SER A 169 -16.84 -0.56 -6.39
N PRO A 170 -17.62 -1.37 -7.13
CA PRO A 170 -17.79 -1.17 -8.57
C PRO A 170 -18.32 0.24 -8.83
N PRO A 171 -17.74 0.99 -9.77
CA PRO A 171 -18.21 2.33 -10.10
C PRO A 171 -19.68 2.24 -10.49
N ILE A 172 -20.48 3.20 -10.00
CA ILE A 172 -21.89 3.30 -10.33
C ILE A 172 -21.99 3.44 -11.85
N GLN A 173 -22.37 2.35 -12.52
CA GLN A 173 -22.68 2.40 -13.93
C GLN A 173 -24.00 3.15 -14.08
N ILE A 174 -23.92 4.46 -14.29
CA ILE A 174 -25.06 5.20 -14.84
C ILE A 174 -25.23 4.65 -16.25
N ARG A 175 -26.08 3.62 -16.40
CA ARG A 175 -26.48 3.12 -17.71
C ARG A 175 -26.95 4.35 -18.49
N ALA A 176 -26.39 4.62 -19.66
CA ALA A 176 -26.73 5.80 -20.46
C ALA A 176 -28.24 5.95 -20.67
N LYS A 177 -29.01 4.85 -20.65
CA LYS A 177 -30.48 4.85 -20.61
C LYS A 177 -31.07 5.67 -19.46
N ASN A 178 -30.51 5.61 -18.25
CA ASN A 178 -30.99 6.37 -17.09
C ASN A 178 -30.61 7.85 -17.19
N ALA A 179 -29.47 8.19 -17.80
CA ALA A 179 -29.08 9.58 -18.05
C ALA A 179 -29.99 10.25 -19.10
N ILE A 180 -30.36 9.52 -20.17
CA ILE A 180 -31.33 10.00 -21.17
C ILE A 180 -32.72 10.16 -20.55
N VAL A 181 -33.17 9.22 -19.73
CA VAL A 181 -34.47 9.33 -19.03
C VAL A 181 -34.45 10.52 -18.05
N ALA A 182 -33.36 10.74 -17.30
CA ALA A 182 -33.24 11.88 -16.41
C ALA A 182 -33.20 13.23 -17.16
N GLN A 183 -32.45 13.33 -18.26
CA GLN A 183 -32.46 14.51 -19.13
C GLN A 183 -33.85 14.75 -19.74
N ASN A 184 -34.52 13.71 -20.22
CA ASN A 184 -35.86 13.83 -20.79
C ASN A 184 -36.92 14.22 -19.74
N MET A 185 -36.81 13.74 -18.50
CA MET A 185 -37.67 14.18 -17.40
C MET A 185 -37.41 15.64 -17.02
N GLN A 186 -36.16 16.10 -17.08
CA GLN A 186 -35.80 17.51 -16.82
C GLN A 186 -36.32 18.45 -17.92
N ILE A 187 -36.22 18.04 -19.19
CA ILE A 187 -36.75 18.79 -20.34
C ILE A 187 -38.29 18.87 -20.28
N ASN A 188 -38.96 17.77 -19.92
CA ASN A 188 -40.41 17.73 -19.82
C ASN A 188 -40.99 18.45 -18.59
N GLN A 189 -40.18 18.74 -17.56
CA GLN A 189 -40.56 19.61 -16.45
C GLN A 189 -40.37 21.10 -16.76
N GLY A 190 -39.54 21.45 -17.75
CA GLY A 190 -39.29 22.84 -18.18
C GLY A 190 -40.35 23.44 -19.11
N THR A 191 -41.32 22.66 -19.59
CA THR A 191 -42.35 23.09 -20.55
C THR A 191 -43.75 23.21 -19.94
N ALA A 192 -43.86 23.55 -18.65
CA ALA A 192 -45.10 24.13 -18.12
C ALA A 192 -45.26 25.54 -18.69
N SER A 193 -45.95 25.65 -19.83
CA SER A 193 -46.32 26.92 -20.45
C SER A 193 -47.05 27.82 -19.44
N PRO A 194 -46.73 29.12 -19.32
CA PRO A 194 -47.44 30.01 -18.41
C PRO A 194 -48.90 30.12 -18.86
N LYS A 195 -49.83 29.83 -17.94
CA LYS A 195 -51.25 30.11 -18.12
C LYS A 195 -51.42 31.58 -18.51
N LYS A 196 -52.07 31.83 -19.64
CA LYS A 196 -52.59 33.16 -20.00
C LYS A 196 -53.48 33.65 -18.85
N SER A 197 -53.15 34.82 -18.33
CA SER A 197 -54.00 35.59 -17.43
C SER A 197 -55.21 36.12 -18.19
N ASP A 198 -56.38 35.96 -17.61
CA ASP A 198 -57.65 36.50 -18.08
C ASP A 198 -57.59 38.03 -18.24
N GLU A 199 -58.06 38.53 -19.39
CA GLU A 199 -58.43 39.93 -19.59
C GLU A 199 -59.83 40.16 -18.99
N GLN A 200 -59.95 41.20 -18.15
CA GLN A 200 -61.20 41.87 -17.81
C GLN A 200 -61.14 43.30 -18.36
N PRO A 201 -62.27 43.86 -18.81
CA PRO A 201 -63.29 44.40 -17.90
C PRO A 201 -64.66 43.73 -18.00
#